data_AF-A0A4Y9Y9T4-F1
#
_entry.id   AF-A0A4Y9Y9T4-F1
#
_cell.length_a   1.000
_cell.length_b   1.000
_cell.length_c   1.000
_cell.angle_alpha   90.00
_cell.angle_beta   90.00
_cell.angle_gamma   90.00
#
_symmetry.space_group_name_H-M   'P 1'
#
loop_
_entity.id
_entity.type
_entity.pdbx_description
1 polymer ?
#
loop_
_entity_poly.entity_id
_entity_poly.type
_entity_poly.pdbx_seq_one_letter_code
_entity_poly.pdbx_strand_id
1 'polypeptide(L)'
;MLSGKLPELLMISITDAEWTVGSMRMQCFECLTAFRLVHTLAITNVTVPSVAQLARLISALPGLGTLWCDGVECSQKHPVSPVSLPVNSAHLEQLDVRWVAPAIQDLLVRISQVSRLRKLVLAVVGDLHPSSRGSRSQALLDATHAADDLDGALTMMEEDVILVQLDDTLQAEYFADIAPGGICLGFDDADNDWTSPEELFGTESSFRERHNRWDELIRRKMPRCNVRGILTTVYSFEEETKWRSNMDEFHEARQNQESKTGVEVQREDDAEHAPDSSG
;
A
#
# COMPACT_ATOMS: atom_id res chain seq x y z
N MET A 1 -18.01 6.62 -26.40
CA MET A 1 -18.11 6.74 -24.92
C MET A 1 -18.61 5.42 -24.36
N LEU A 2 -17.88 4.84 -23.39
CA LEU A 2 -18.24 3.60 -22.71
C LEU A 2 -19.17 3.84 -21.50
N SER A 3 -19.33 5.11 -21.08
CA SER A 3 -20.26 5.52 -20.03
C SER A 3 -21.68 5.05 -20.37
N GLY A 4 -22.25 4.20 -19.51
CA GLY A 4 -23.58 3.60 -19.70
C GLY A 4 -23.60 2.28 -20.48
N LYS A 5 -22.45 1.81 -21.02
CA LYS A 5 -22.35 0.49 -21.65
C LYS A 5 -21.86 -0.61 -20.71
N LEU A 6 -21.20 -0.22 -19.63
CA LEU A 6 -20.63 -1.12 -18.62
C LEU A 6 -21.17 -0.73 -17.23
N PRO A 7 -22.49 -0.88 -16.99
CA PRO A 7 -23.09 -0.52 -15.71
C PRO A 7 -22.52 -1.34 -14.55
N GLU A 8 -22.17 -2.60 -14.81
CA GLU A 8 -21.62 -3.55 -13.83
C GLU A 8 -20.08 -3.53 -13.79
N LEU A 9 -19.42 -2.45 -14.21
CA LEU A 9 -17.96 -2.38 -14.14
C LEU A 9 -17.54 -2.21 -12.67
N LEU A 10 -16.79 -3.19 -12.16
CA LEU A 10 -16.37 -3.27 -10.77
C LEU A 10 -14.90 -2.91 -10.55
N MET A 11 -14.05 -3.15 -11.56
CA MET A 11 -12.61 -3.03 -11.48
C MET A 11 -12.07 -2.32 -12.72
N ILE A 12 -11.10 -1.43 -12.51
CA ILE A 12 -10.28 -0.83 -13.57
C ILE A 12 -8.82 -1.22 -13.30
N SER A 13 -8.16 -1.76 -14.31
CA SER A 13 -6.72 -2.05 -14.28
C SER A 13 -6.00 -1.22 -15.34
N ILE A 14 -4.89 -0.60 -14.97
CA ILE A 14 -4.00 0.13 -15.87
C ILE A 14 -2.60 -0.46 -15.68
N THR A 15 -2.05 -1.05 -16.73
CA THR A 15 -0.82 -1.83 -16.66
C THR A 15 0.14 -1.40 -17.77
N ASP A 16 1.44 -1.32 -17.47
CA ASP A 16 2.53 -1.04 -18.42
C ASP A 16 2.27 0.21 -19.28
N ALA A 17 1.91 1.31 -18.63
CA ALA A 17 1.50 2.53 -19.30
C ALA A 17 2.41 3.72 -18.97
N GLU A 18 2.90 4.40 -20.01
CA GLU A 18 3.58 5.69 -19.85
C GLU A 18 2.62 6.82 -20.22
N TRP A 19 2.31 7.69 -19.26
CA TRP A 19 1.44 8.83 -19.49
C TRP A 19 2.27 10.09 -19.74
N THR A 20 2.14 10.66 -20.94
CA THR A 20 2.77 11.93 -21.27
C THR A 20 1.89 13.12 -20.85
N VAL A 21 2.49 14.29 -20.77
CA VAL A 21 1.75 15.55 -20.59
C VAL A 21 0.78 15.73 -21.75
N GLY A 22 -0.52 15.55 -21.48
CA GLY A 22 -1.59 15.63 -22.49
C GLY A 22 -2.24 14.30 -22.85
N SER A 23 -1.66 13.15 -22.46
CA SER A 23 -2.29 11.83 -22.65
C SER A 23 -3.61 11.71 -21.90
N MET A 24 -3.70 12.30 -20.70
CA MET A 24 -4.89 12.34 -19.86
C MET A 24 -5.48 13.75 -19.84
N ARG A 25 -6.55 13.96 -20.59
CA ARG A 25 -7.31 15.23 -20.55
C ARG A 25 -8.29 15.22 -19.38
N MET A 26 -8.65 16.40 -18.86
CA MET A 26 -9.59 16.51 -17.74
C MET A 26 -10.94 15.80 -18.00
N GLN A 27 -11.40 15.82 -19.26
CA GLN A 27 -12.65 15.18 -19.67
C GLN A 27 -12.62 13.64 -19.54
N CYS A 28 -11.42 13.03 -19.55
CA CYS A 28 -11.27 11.60 -19.31
C CYS A 28 -11.66 11.24 -17.88
N PHE A 29 -11.28 12.07 -16.90
CA PHE A 29 -11.64 11.88 -15.50
C PHE A 29 -13.14 12.08 -15.25
N GLU A 30 -13.75 13.06 -15.92
CA GLU A 30 -15.21 13.27 -15.84
C GLU A 30 -15.99 12.01 -16.26
N CYS A 31 -15.53 11.31 -17.30
CA CYS A 31 -16.15 10.06 -17.73
C CYS A 31 -16.03 8.95 -16.68
N LEU A 32 -14.97 8.95 -15.88
CA LEU A 32 -14.76 7.94 -14.83
C LEU A 32 -15.75 8.09 -13.68
N THR A 33 -16.20 9.32 -13.40
CA THR A 33 -17.21 9.59 -12.35
C THR A 33 -18.57 8.91 -12.62
N ALA A 34 -18.83 8.49 -13.85
CA ALA A 34 -20.02 7.73 -14.20
C ALA A 34 -19.99 6.27 -13.68
N PHE A 35 -18.82 5.72 -13.38
CA PHE A 35 -18.66 4.34 -12.91
C PHE A 35 -18.73 4.26 -11.38
N ARG A 36 -19.94 4.43 -10.84
CA ARG A 36 -20.17 4.44 -9.38
C ARG A 36 -19.94 3.09 -8.69
N LEU A 37 -19.98 1.99 -9.45
CA LEU A 37 -19.76 0.63 -8.93
C LEU A 37 -18.30 0.19 -8.98
N VAL A 38 -17.43 0.98 -9.61
CA VAL A 38 -15.98 0.69 -9.60
C VAL A 38 -15.48 0.93 -8.20
N HIS A 39 -15.10 -0.17 -7.55
CA HIS A 39 -14.57 -0.17 -6.20
C HIS A 39 -13.10 -0.58 -6.17
N THR A 40 -12.55 -1.12 -7.26
CA THR A 40 -11.14 -1.50 -7.35
C THR A 40 -10.43 -0.75 -8.48
N LEU A 41 -9.33 -0.08 -8.15
CA LEU A 41 -8.39 0.50 -9.11
C LEU A 41 -7.01 -0.15 -8.91
N ALA A 42 -6.54 -0.85 -9.94
CA ALA A 42 -5.18 -1.39 -9.98
C ALA A 42 -4.33 -0.61 -10.99
N ILE A 43 -3.14 -0.20 -10.56
CA ILE A 43 -2.18 0.56 -11.36
C ILE A 43 -0.84 -0.16 -11.22
N THR A 44 -0.34 -0.75 -12.30
CA THR A 44 0.87 -1.58 -12.30
C THR A 44 1.85 -1.09 -13.37
N ASN A 45 3.10 -0.82 -12.99
CA ASN A 45 4.16 -0.35 -13.90
C ASN A 45 3.72 0.86 -14.73
N VAL A 46 3.13 1.85 -14.06
CA VAL A 46 2.62 3.06 -14.71
C VAL A 46 3.48 4.26 -14.33
N THR A 47 4.01 4.95 -15.34
CA THR A 47 4.66 6.24 -15.15
C THR A 47 3.65 7.36 -15.38
N VAL A 48 3.27 8.06 -14.30
CA VAL A 48 2.38 9.23 -14.38
C VAL A 48 3.19 10.52 -14.58
N PRO A 49 2.68 11.54 -15.30
CA PRO A 49 3.45 12.76 -15.53
C PRO A 49 3.47 13.66 -14.29
N SER A 50 2.50 13.51 -13.37
CA SER A 50 2.50 14.19 -12.08
C SER A 50 1.61 13.49 -11.05
N VAL A 51 1.97 13.65 -9.77
CA VAL A 51 1.18 13.20 -8.62
C VAL A 51 -0.26 13.73 -8.67
N ALA A 52 -0.45 14.98 -9.14
CA ALA A 52 -1.76 15.59 -9.26
C ALA A 52 -2.67 14.86 -10.27
N GLN A 53 -2.12 14.26 -11.32
CA GLN A 53 -2.94 13.47 -12.25
C GLN A 53 -3.38 12.14 -11.63
N LEU A 54 -2.49 11.46 -10.90
CA LEU A 54 -2.86 10.26 -10.16
C LEU A 54 -3.94 10.57 -9.11
N ALA A 55 -3.76 11.64 -8.33
CA ALA A 55 -4.75 12.07 -7.34
C ALA A 55 -6.12 12.34 -7.97
N ARG A 56 -6.16 12.96 -9.16
CA ARG A 56 -7.41 13.20 -9.91
C ARG A 56 -8.04 11.91 -10.41
N LEU A 57 -7.23 10.94 -10.87
CA LEU A 57 -7.73 9.62 -11.27
C LEU A 57 -8.45 8.95 -10.10
N ILE A 58 -7.77 8.88 -8.94
CA ILE A 58 -8.33 8.29 -7.72
C ILE A 58 -9.61 9.03 -7.31
N SER A 59 -9.58 10.36 -7.30
CA SER A 59 -10.74 11.19 -6.93
C SER A 59 -11.93 11.06 -7.88
N ALA A 60 -11.71 10.63 -9.13
CA ALA A 60 -12.76 10.47 -10.11
C ALA A 60 -13.60 9.20 -9.91
N LEU A 61 -13.21 8.33 -8.97
CA LEU A 61 -13.89 7.06 -8.68
C LEU A 61 -14.56 7.15 -7.29
N PRO A 62 -15.82 7.65 -7.20
CA PRO A 62 -16.45 7.93 -5.91
C PRO A 62 -16.75 6.66 -5.08
N GLY A 63 -16.82 5.49 -5.70
CA GLY A 63 -17.03 4.21 -5.03
C GLY A 63 -15.75 3.44 -4.72
N LEU A 64 -14.57 4.05 -4.92
CA LEU A 64 -13.29 3.36 -4.78
C LEU A 64 -13.06 2.91 -3.33
N GLY A 65 -13.06 1.58 -3.13
CA GLY A 65 -12.78 0.92 -1.85
C GLY A 65 -11.38 0.32 -1.78
N THR A 66 -10.80 -0.04 -2.92
CA THR A 66 -9.52 -0.75 -3.01
C THR A 66 -8.62 -0.09 -4.05
N LEU A 67 -7.43 0.33 -3.64
CA LEU A 67 -6.40 0.91 -4.50
C LEU A 67 -5.14 0.04 -4.45
N TRP A 68 -4.71 -0.48 -5.59
CA TRP A 68 -3.44 -1.16 -5.76
C TRP A 68 -2.52 -0.29 -6.61
N CYS A 69 -1.37 0.06 -6.07
CA CYS A 69 -0.32 0.78 -6.76
C CYS A 69 0.95 -0.04 -6.70
N ASP A 70 1.38 -0.49 -7.87
CA ASP A 70 2.51 -1.38 -8.05
C ASP A 70 3.43 -0.83 -9.14
N GLY A 71 4.72 -0.62 -8.86
CA GLY A 71 5.65 -0.05 -9.84
C GLY A 71 5.23 1.33 -10.36
N VAL A 72 4.58 2.17 -9.53
CA VAL A 72 4.04 3.46 -9.97
C VAL A 72 5.08 4.57 -9.82
N GLU A 73 5.49 5.13 -10.95
CA GLU A 73 6.48 6.19 -11.02
C GLU A 73 5.88 7.56 -11.38
N CYS A 74 6.63 8.63 -11.11
CA CYS A 74 6.27 9.99 -11.47
C CYS A 74 7.39 10.66 -12.27
N SER A 75 7.14 11.05 -13.53
CA SER A 75 8.16 11.70 -14.38
C SER A 75 8.54 13.11 -13.89
N GLN A 76 7.68 13.75 -13.10
CA GLN A 76 7.92 15.07 -12.58
C GLN A 76 9.00 15.06 -11.49
N LYS A 77 10.15 15.65 -11.79
CA LYS A 77 11.33 15.70 -10.91
C LYS A 77 11.20 16.64 -9.71
N HIS A 78 10.35 17.65 -9.80
CA HIS A 78 10.19 18.64 -8.74
C HIS A 78 8.83 18.45 -8.08
N PRO A 79 8.78 18.20 -6.76
CA PRO A 79 7.51 18.13 -6.05
C PRO A 79 6.81 19.48 -6.23
N VAL A 80 5.69 19.48 -6.97
CA VAL A 80 4.80 20.64 -6.96
C VAL A 80 4.24 20.71 -5.56
N SER A 81 4.21 21.91 -4.99
CA SER A 81 3.61 22.21 -3.69
C SER A 81 2.35 21.37 -3.50
N PRO A 82 2.20 20.70 -2.34
CA PRO A 82 1.16 19.72 -2.09
C PRO A 82 -0.19 20.31 -2.49
N VAL A 83 -0.70 19.87 -3.64
CA VAL A 83 -2.00 20.35 -4.08
C VAL A 83 -2.99 19.81 -3.07
N SER A 84 -3.70 20.72 -2.40
CA SER A 84 -4.86 20.43 -1.55
C SER A 84 -6.00 19.95 -2.46
N LEU A 85 -5.81 18.81 -3.12
CA LEU A 85 -6.89 18.19 -3.87
C LEU A 85 -7.81 17.56 -2.84
N PRO A 86 -9.11 17.93 -2.82
CA PRO A 86 -10.08 17.14 -2.09
C PRO A 86 -10.12 15.76 -2.76
N VAL A 87 -9.37 14.81 -2.19
CA VAL A 87 -9.40 13.44 -2.68
C VAL A 87 -10.65 12.80 -2.13
N ASN A 88 -11.60 12.49 -3.01
CA ASN A 88 -12.78 11.72 -2.63
C ASN A 88 -12.35 10.27 -2.38
N SER A 89 -11.87 10.02 -1.16
CA SER A 89 -11.32 8.74 -0.72
C SER A 89 -11.94 8.27 0.60
N ALA A 90 -13.07 8.87 1.00
CA ALA A 90 -13.77 8.53 2.23
C ALA A 90 -14.18 7.04 2.29
N HIS A 91 -14.34 6.41 1.13
CA HIS A 91 -14.70 5.00 0.99
C HIS A 91 -13.51 4.06 0.81
N LEU A 92 -12.27 4.58 0.74
CA LEU A 92 -11.11 3.72 0.58
C LEU A 92 -10.87 2.93 1.88
N GLU A 93 -10.93 1.61 1.78
CA GLU A 93 -10.77 0.67 2.89
C GLU A 93 -9.48 -0.15 2.76
N GLN A 94 -9.00 -0.37 1.54
CA GLN A 94 -7.79 -1.13 1.26
C GLN A 94 -6.84 -0.33 0.38
N LEU A 95 -5.58 -0.28 0.83
CA LEU A 95 -4.49 0.32 0.09
C LEU A 95 -3.32 -0.68 0.02
N ASP A 96 -2.89 -1.00 -1.20
CA ASP A 96 -1.70 -1.81 -1.49
C ASP A 96 -0.69 -0.96 -2.25
N VAL A 97 0.52 -0.84 -1.70
CA VAL A 97 1.57 0.03 -2.20
C VAL A 97 2.87 -0.75 -2.33
N ARG A 98 3.31 -0.95 -3.57
CA ARG A 98 4.54 -1.67 -3.93
C ARG A 98 5.31 -0.91 -4.99
N TRP A 99 6.63 -0.85 -4.84
CA TRP A 99 7.54 -0.20 -5.81
C TRP A 99 7.07 1.20 -6.27
N VAL A 100 6.56 2.01 -5.35
CA VAL A 100 5.99 3.33 -5.65
C VAL A 100 7.00 4.45 -5.37
N ALA A 101 7.13 5.41 -6.30
CA ALA A 101 8.03 6.55 -6.13
C ALA A 101 7.70 7.40 -4.88
N PRO A 102 8.68 8.00 -4.18
CA PRO A 102 8.45 8.72 -2.91
C PRO A 102 7.36 9.79 -2.98
N ALA A 103 7.29 10.56 -4.08
CA ALA A 103 6.27 11.60 -4.24
C ALA A 103 4.83 11.04 -4.33
N ILE A 104 4.67 9.80 -4.80
CA ILE A 104 3.40 9.09 -4.83
C ILE A 104 3.11 8.49 -3.45
N GLN A 105 4.11 7.98 -2.74
CA GLN A 105 3.95 7.54 -1.34
C GLN A 105 3.37 8.67 -0.47
N ASP A 106 3.90 9.90 -0.59
CA ASP A 106 3.37 11.08 0.12
C ASP A 106 1.88 11.37 -0.21
N LEU A 107 1.44 11.09 -1.44
CA LEU A 107 0.03 11.20 -1.81
C LEU A 107 -0.79 10.12 -1.12
N LEU A 108 -0.32 8.87 -1.15
CA LEU A 108 -1.01 7.73 -0.58
C LEU A 108 -1.14 7.83 0.94
N VAL A 109 -0.11 8.35 1.64
CA VAL A 109 -0.18 8.69 3.07
C VAL A 109 -1.26 9.75 3.33
N ARG A 110 -1.36 10.79 2.50
CA ARG A 110 -2.43 11.79 2.65
C ARG A 110 -3.81 11.22 2.38
N ILE A 111 -3.92 10.28 1.44
CA ILE A 111 -5.17 9.55 1.20
C ILE A 111 -5.52 8.70 2.43
N SER A 112 -4.55 8.01 3.04
CA SER A 112 -4.78 7.25 4.28
C SER A 112 -5.28 8.11 5.44
N GLN A 113 -4.89 9.38 5.50
CA GLN A 113 -5.30 10.32 6.56
C GLN A 113 -6.78 10.70 6.49
N VAL A 114 -7.36 10.70 5.29
CA VAL A 114 -8.75 11.13 5.04
C VAL A 114 -9.68 9.97 4.71
N SER A 115 -9.16 8.75 4.72
CA SER A 115 -9.89 7.51 4.44
C SER A 115 -10.00 6.66 5.69
N ARG A 116 -10.88 5.66 5.65
CA ARG A 116 -11.08 4.72 6.76
C ARG A 116 -10.37 3.41 6.43
N LEU A 117 -9.06 3.48 6.23
CA LEU A 117 -8.26 2.31 5.88
C LEU A 117 -8.39 1.24 6.95
N ARG A 118 -8.67 0.03 6.49
CA ARG A 118 -8.75 -1.19 7.28
C ARG A 118 -7.61 -2.14 6.97
N LYS A 119 -7.17 -2.12 5.70
CA LYS A 119 -6.10 -2.95 5.19
C LYS A 119 -5.03 -2.08 4.54
N LEU A 120 -3.79 -2.26 4.96
CA LEU A 120 -2.63 -1.63 4.37
C LEU A 120 -1.61 -2.71 4.02
N VAL A 121 -1.27 -2.83 2.75
CA VAL A 121 -0.19 -3.70 2.28
C VAL A 121 0.96 -2.81 1.84
N LEU A 122 2.14 -3.07 2.38
CA LEU A 122 3.38 -2.39 1.99
C LEU A 122 4.39 -3.48 1.61
N ALA A 123 4.96 -3.34 0.42
CA ALA A 123 6.13 -4.10 0.02
C ALA A 123 7.37 -3.23 0.13
N VAL A 124 8.41 -3.72 0.80
CA VAL A 124 9.71 -3.04 0.83
C VAL A 124 10.62 -3.65 -0.22
N VAL A 125 11.30 -2.76 -0.92
CA VAL A 125 12.24 -3.07 -1.99
C VAL A 125 13.63 -3.11 -1.39
N GLY A 126 14.36 -4.20 -1.58
CA GLY A 126 15.82 -4.07 -1.65
C GLY A 126 16.11 -3.39 -2.98
N ASP A 127 16.84 -2.28 -3.03
CA ASP A 127 17.28 -1.69 -4.30
C ASP A 127 18.27 -2.66 -4.99
N LEU A 128 17.76 -3.73 -5.62
CA LEU A 128 18.57 -4.77 -6.25
C LEU A 128 19.10 -4.34 -7.62
N HIS A 129 18.62 -3.20 -8.12
CA HIS A 129 19.21 -2.56 -9.29
C HIS A 129 20.12 -1.42 -8.84
N PRO A 130 21.41 -1.68 -8.52
CA PRO A 130 22.39 -0.62 -8.57
C PRO A 130 22.26 -0.05 -9.98
N SER A 131 22.19 1.27 -10.07
CA SER A 131 22.10 2.00 -11.33
C SER A 131 23.34 1.74 -12.18
N SER A 132 23.41 0.56 -12.81
CA SER A 132 24.39 0.15 -13.79
C SER A 132 24.03 0.81 -15.10
N ARG A 133 24.41 2.08 -15.17
CA ARG A 133 24.68 2.77 -16.43
C ARG A 133 26.13 2.52 -16.89
N GLY A 134 26.71 1.36 -16.54
CA GLY A 134 28.14 1.07 -16.72
C GLY A 134 28.45 -0.33 -17.25
N SER A 135 28.50 -0.45 -18.58
CA SER A 135 29.27 -1.43 -19.37
C SER A 135 28.82 -2.92 -19.40
N ARG A 136 28.54 -3.37 -20.63
CA ARG A 136 27.88 -4.62 -21.05
C ARG A 136 28.71 -5.91 -20.89
N SER A 137 29.85 -5.86 -20.20
CA SER A 137 30.80 -6.99 -20.12
C SER A 137 30.90 -7.63 -18.73
N GLN A 138 30.28 -7.05 -17.70
CA GLN A 138 30.30 -7.60 -16.34
C GLN A 138 29.16 -8.60 -16.07
N ALA A 139 28.12 -8.59 -16.90
CA ALA A 139 26.85 -9.32 -16.72
C ALA A 139 26.90 -10.86 -16.83
N LEU A 140 28.09 -11.47 -16.99
CA LEU A 140 28.23 -12.94 -17.07
C LEU A 140 28.88 -13.56 -15.82
N LEU A 141 29.30 -12.76 -14.83
CA LEU A 141 29.85 -13.26 -13.54
C LEU A 141 28.91 -13.07 -12.34
N ASP A 142 27.80 -12.34 -12.48
CA ASP A 142 26.95 -11.96 -11.34
C ASP A 142 25.81 -12.95 -11.02
N ALA A 143 25.68 -14.05 -11.78
CA ALA A 143 24.59 -15.03 -11.61
C ALA A 143 24.73 -15.96 -10.38
N THR A 144 25.69 -15.72 -9.49
CA THR A 144 25.84 -16.43 -8.20
C THR A 144 25.49 -15.58 -6.97
N HIS A 145 25.05 -14.32 -7.15
CA HIS A 145 24.80 -13.38 -6.05
C HIS A 145 23.33 -13.30 -5.57
N ALA A 146 22.39 -14.06 -6.15
CA ALA A 146 20.97 -13.98 -5.76
C ALA A 146 20.69 -14.38 -4.29
N ALA A 147 21.53 -15.23 -3.68
CA ALA A 147 21.42 -15.55 -2.25
C ALA A 147 22.00 -14.46 -1.34
N ASP A 148 22.94 -13.65 -1.83
CA ASP A 148 23.51 -12.51 -1.10
C ASP A 148 22.59 -11.28 -1.09
N ASP A 149 21.57 -11.27 -1.95
CA ASP A 149 20.78 -10.08 -2.22
C ASP A 149 19.73 -9.81 -1.13
N LEU A 150 19.05 -10.85 -0.64
CA LEU A 150 18.11 -10.71 0.47
C LEU A 150 18.84 -10.34 1.77
N ASP A 151 19.98 -10.98 2.05
CA ASP A 151 20.76 -10.65 3.24
C ASP A 151 21.35 -9.23 3.16
N GLY A 152 21.73 -8.78 1.96
CA GLY A 152 22.09 -7.40 1.68
C GLY A 152 20.94 -6.44 1.93
N ALA A 153 19.75 -6.73 1.40
CA ALA A 153 18.55 -5.93 1.60
C ALA A 153 18.12 -5.87 3.08
N LEU A 154 18.14 -6.99 3.79
CA LEU A 154 17.87 -7.04 5.23
C LEU A 154 18.88 -6.21 6.03
N THR A 155 20.16 -6.26 5.67
CA THR A 155 21.21 -5.46 6.30
C THR A 155 21.01 -3.97 6.02
N MET A 156 20.68 -3.61 4.78
CA MET A 156 20.35 -2.24 4.40
C MET A 156 19.15 -1.72 5.18
N MET A 157 18.06 -2.49 5.27
CA MET A 157 16.87 -2.12 6.06
C MET A 157 17.14 -2.08 7.57
N GLU A 158 18.07 -2.89 8.06
CA GLU A 158 18.55 -2.85 9.43
C GLU A 158 19.31 -1.56 9.74
N GLU A 159 20.04 -1.01 8.79
CA GLU A 159 20.73 0.27 8.92
C GLU A 159 19.79 1.46 8.67
N ASP A 160 18.79 1.29 7.81
CA ASP A 160 17.81 2.31 7.46
C ASP A 160 16.86 2.64 8.63
N VAL A 161 16.38 3.88 8.63
CA VAL A 161 15.37 4.41 9.54
C VAL A 161 13.94 4.23 9.02
N ILE A 162 13.77 3.76 7.78
CA ILE A 162 12.47 3.66 7.11
C ILE A 162 11.43 2.87 7.92
N LEU A 163 11.81 1.72 8.49
CA LEU A 163 10.91 0.92 9.32
C LEU A 163 10.53 1.65 10.61
N VAL A 164 11.44 2.42 11.19
CA VAL A 164 11.17 3.21 12.40
C VAL A 164 10.22 4.36 12.09
N GLN A 165 10.44 5.06 10.98
CA GLN A 165 9.56 6.13 10.49
C GLN A 165 8.18 5.59 10.12
N LEU A 166 8.12 4.39 9.55
CA LEU A 166 6.87 3.70 9.27
C LEU A 166 6.15 3.34 10.57
N ASP A 167 6.86 2.81 11.58
CA ASP A 167 6.28 2.54 12.90
C ASP A 167 5.70 3.80 13.55
N ASP A 168 6.41 4.93 13.46
CA ASP A 168 5.92 6.26 13.89
C ASP A 168 4.65 6.67 13.13
N THR A 169 4.69 6.58 11.80
CA THR A 169 3.59 6.99 10.92
C THR A 169 2.32 6.19 11.21
N LEU A 170 2.47 4.88 11.42
CA LEU A 170 1.37 3.96 11.72
C LEU A 170 0.79 4.12 13.14
N GLN A 171 1.44 4.90 14.03
CA GLN A 171 0.86 5.29 15.32
C GLN A 171 -0.13 6.45 15.22
N ALA A 172 -0.22 7.10 14.07
CA ALA A 172 -1.12 8.24 13.94
C ALA A 172 -2.60 7.82 14.12
N GLU A 173 -3.41 8.75 14.62
CA GLU A 173 -4.81 8.51 15.01
C GLU A 173 -5.67 7.94 13.87
N TYR A 174 -5.41 8.34 12.63
CA TYR A 174 -6.13 7.84 11.46
C TYR A 174 -5.88 6.35 11.16
N PHE A 175 -4.86 5.73 11.78
CA PHE A 175 -4.63 4.29 11.76
C PHE A 175 -5.09 3.58 13.04
N ALA A 176 -5.75 4.28 13.97
CA ALA A 176 -6.20 3.69 15.23
C ALA A 176 -7.25 2.57 15.01
N ASP A 177 -8.06 2.70 13.96
CA ASP A 177 -9.15 1.77 13.64
C ASP A 177 -8.69 0.50 12.88
N ILE A 178 -7.41 0.42 12.51
CA ILE A 178 -6.86 -0.78 11.87
C ILE A 178 -6.94 -1.96 12.85
N ALA A 179 -7.58 -3.04 12.39
CA ALA A 179 -7.72 -4.26 13.16
C ALA A 179 -6.36 -4.94 13.40
N PRO A 180 -6.23 -5.79 14.44
CA PRO A 180 -5.07 -6.66 14.58
C PRO A 180 -4.81 -7.45 13.29
N GLY A 181 -3.55 -7.50 12.88
CA GLY A 181 -3.10 -8.06 11.61
C GLY A 181 -3.48 -7.26 10.37
N GLY A 182 -4.15 -6.11 10.46
CA GLY A 182 -4.64 -5.33 9.31
C GLY A 182 -3.56 -4.65 8.47
N ILE A 183 -2.30 -4.70 8.89
CA ILE A 183 -1.14 -4.25 8.11
C ILE A 183 -0.31 -5.46 7.71
N CYS A 184 -0.07 -5.59 6.41
CA CYS A 184 0.74 -6.63 5.83
C CYS A 184 2.06 -6.04 5.34
N LEU A 185 3.19 -6.59 5.82
CA LEU A 185 4.53 -6.25 5.37
C LEU A 185 5.12 -7.44 4.62
N GLY A 186 5.28 -7.28 3.31
CA GLY A 186 5.91 -8.26 2.45
C GLY A 186 7.32 -7.85 2.06
N PHE A 187 8.18 -8.84 1.83
CA PHE A 187 9.37 -8.66 1.02
C PHE A 187 9.02 -9.11 -0.40
N ASP A 188 9.17 -8.21 -1.38
CA ASP A 188 8.80 -8.48 -2.77
C ASP A 188 10.06 -8.44 -3.64
N ASP A 189 10.25 -9.46 -4.47
CA ASP A 189 11.40 -9.57 -5.38
C ASP A 189 10.99 -9.01 -6.75
N ALA A 190 11.48 -7.81 -7.05
CA ALA A 190 11.04 -7.00 -8.18
C ALA A 190 11.20 -7.67 -9.56
N ASP A 191 12.12 -8.63 -9.69
CA ASP A 191 12.43 -9.28 -10.96
C ASP A 191 11.66 -10.58 -11.19
N ASN A 192 10.93 -11.08 -10.19
CA ASN A 192 10.23 -12.34 -10.33
C ASN A 192 8.75 -12.15 -10.64
N ASP A 193 8.40 -12.63 -11.83
CA ASP A 193 7.07 -13.10 -12.20
C ASP A 193 6.73 -14.31 -11.30
N TRP A 194 6.59 -14.06 -9.99
CA TRP A 194 6.18 -14.97 -8.91
C TRP A 194 6.82 -16.36 -8.94
N THR A 195 8.12 -16.43 -9.20
CA THR A 195 8.90 -17.67 -9.14
C THR A 195 8.75 -18.30 -7.77
N SER A 196 8.40 -19.59 -7.74
CA SER A 196 8.04 -20.27 -6.49
C SER A 196 9.16 -20.15 -5.46
N PRO A 197 8.85 -20.03 -4.15
CA PRO A 197 9.85 -19.86 -3.08
C PRO A 197 10.99 -20.91 -3.12
N GLU A 198 10.70 -22.10 -3.64
CA GLU A 198 11.63 -23.22 -3.77
C GLU A 198 12.78 -22.94 -4.75
N GLU A 199 12.55 -22.15 -5.80
CA GLU A 199 13.56 -21.83 -6.81
C GLU A 199 14.42 -20.62 -6.41
N LEU A 200 13.83 -19.66 -5.68
CA LEU A 200 14.50 -18.43 -5.24
C LEU A 200 15.36 -18.62 -4.00
N PHE A 201 14.91 -19.44 -3.06
CA PHE A 201 15.43 -19.39 -1.70
C PHE A 201 16.39 -20.53 -1.31
N GLY A 202 16.76 -21.37 -2.27
CA GLY A 202 17.64 -22.51 -2.05
C GLY A 202 16.97 -23.58 -1.20
N THR A 203 17.67 -24.14 -0.22
CA THR A 203 17.10 -25.15 0.67
C THR A 203 15.97 -24.59 1.55
N GLU A 204 14.99 -25.42 1.93
CA GLU A 204 13.92 -25.04 2.87
C GLU A 204 14.45 -24.41 4.17
N SER A 205 15.64 -24.83 4.63
CA SER A 205 16.31 -24.25 5.80
C SER A 205 16.69 -22.79 5.63
N SER A 206 17.23 -22.39 4.47
CA SER A 206 17.65 -21.00 4.20
C SER A 206 16.46 -20.07 4.02
N PHE A 207 15.33 -20.58 3.53
CA PHE A 207 14.07 -19.82 3.47
C PHE A 207 13.57 -19.48 4.88
N ARG A 208 13.44 -20.51 5.74
CA ARG A 208 12.99 -20.34 7.12
C ARG A 208 13.90 -19.42 7.93
N GLU A 209 15.21 -19.52 7.76
CA GLU A 209 16.16 -18.64 8.45
C GLU A 209 15.94 -17.17 8.09
N ARG A 210 15.72 -16.87 6.80
CA ARG A 210 15.48 -15.50 6.33
C ARG A 210 14.12 -14.97 6.78
N HIS A 211 13.09 -15.82 6.87
CA HIS A 211 11.82 -15.44 7.49
C HIS A 211 12.00 -15.04 8.95
N ASN A 212 12.66 -15.89 9.74
CA ASN A 212 12.91 -15.58 11.14
C ASN A 212 13.69 -14.28 11.31
N ARG A 213 14.65 -14.01 10.39
CA ARG A 213 15.43 -12.77 10.38
C ARG A 213 14.58 -11.55 10.03
N TRP A 214 13.69 -11.66 9.05
CA TRP A 214 12.71 -10.62 8.70
C TRP A 214 11.75 -10.34 9.87
N ASP A 215 11.15 -11.37 10.44
CA ASP A 215 10.26 -11.24 11.60
C ASP A 215 10.95 -10.56 12.79
N GLU A 216 12.20 -10.95 13.08
CA GLU A 216 12.98 -10.33 14.16
C GLU A 216 13.31 -8.87 13.84
N LEU A 217 13.68 -8.56 12.59
CA LEU A 217 13.93 -7.19 12.15
C LEU A 217 12.69 -6.32 12.33
N ILE A 218 11.52 -6.77 11.85
CA ILE A 218 10.25 -6.06 11.99
C ILE A 218 9.88 -5.89 13.47
N ARG A 219 9.97 -6.94 14.29
CA ARG A 219 9.67 -6.86 15.73
C ARG A 219 10.56 -5.84 16.46
N ARG A 220 11.83 -5.75 16.10
CA ARG A 220 12.80 -4.83 16.72
C ARG A 220 12.64 -3.38 16.22
N LYS A 221 12.41 -3.19 14.92
CA LYS A 221 12.34 -1.86 14.29
C LYS A 221 10.96 -1.22 14.36
N MET A 222 9.90 -2.03 14.47
CA MET A 222 8.50 -1.58 14.56
C MET A 222 7.81 -2.05 15.86
N PRO A 223 8.39 -1.75 17.04
CA PRO A 223 7.91 -2.30 18.29
C PRO A 223 6.50 -1.83 18.64
N ARG A 224 6.08 -0.61 18.24
CA ARG A 224 4.76 -0.09 18.61
C ARG A 224 3.66 -0.74 17.80
N CYS A 225 3.84 -0.90 16.49
CA CYS A 225 2.91 -1.66 15.66
C CYS A 225 2.85 -3.13 16.09
N ASN A 226 3.98 -3.73 16.46
CA ASN A 226 4.02 -5.09 16.99
C ASN A 226 3.26 -5.22 18.33
N VAL A 227 3.42 -4.28 19.26
CA VAL A 227 2.66 -4.25 20.52
C VAL A 227 1.16 -4.07 20.29
N ARG A 228 0.77 -3.26 19.30
CA ARG A 228 -0.64 -3.14 18.88
C ARG A 228 -1.18 -4.38 18.19
N GLY A 229 -0.32 -5.31 17.78
CA GLY A 229 -0.68 -6.52 17.05
C GLY A 229 -1.26 -6.24 15.67
N ILE A 230 -1.00 -5.07 15.08
CA ILE A 230 -1.56 -4.69 13.76
C ILE A 230 -0.71 -5.20 12.60
N LEU A 231 0.54 -5.64 12.84
CA LEU A 231 1.43 -6.14 11.80
C LEU A 231 1.26 -7.64 11.58
N THR A 232 1.28 -8.02 10.30
CA THR A 232 1.50 -9.37 9.81
C THR A 232 2.61 -9.32 8.78
N THR A 233 3.58 -10.22 8.88
CA THR A 233 4.59 -10.43 7.84
C THR A 233 4.12 -11.53 6.91
N VAL A 234 4.34 -11.35 5.60
CA VAL A 234 4.07 -12.35 4.58
C VAL A 234 5.28 -12.49 3.68
N TYR A 235 5.43 -13.67 3.10
CA TYR A 235 6.63 -14.04 2.36
C TYR A 235 6.34 -14.58 0.97
N SER A 236 5.07 -14.75 0.64
CA SER A 236 4.61 -15.16 -0.67
C SER A 236 3.28 -14.53 -0.99
N PHE A 237 2.97 -14.48 -2.29
CA PHE A 237 1.66 -14.06 -2.77
C PHE A 237 0.52 -14.93 -2.23
N GLU A 238 0.77 -16.22 -2.03
CA GLU A 238 -0.23 -17.14 -1.47
C GLU A 238 -0.55 -16.80 -0.01
N GLU A 239 0.49 -16.52 0.79
CA GLU A 239 0.31 -16.07 2.17
C GLU A 239 -0.40 -14.73 2.23
N GLU A 240 -0.06 -13.81 1.34
CA GLU A 240 -0.73 -12.51 1.24
C GLU A 240 -2.21 -12.65 0.83
N THR A 241 -2.50 -13.49 -0.17
CA THR A 241 -3.86 -13.76 -0.61
C THR A 241 -4.69 -14.40 0.50
N LYS A 242 -4.09 -15.35 1.22
CA LYS A 242 -4.70 -15.98 2.39
C LYS A 242 -4.94 -14.95 3.50
N TRP A 243 -3.97 -14.09 3.77
CA TRP A 243 -4.10 -13.00 4.72
C TRP A 243 -5.26 -12.06 4.34
N ARG A 244 -5.36 -11.65 3.07
CA ARG A 244 -6.46 -10.81 2.58
C ARG A 244 -7.82 -11.45 2.85
N SER A 245 -7.97 -12.73 2.50
CA SER A 245 -9.19 -13.51 2.73
C SER A 245 -9.54 -13.58 4.21
N ASN A 246 -8.57 -13.90 5.08
CA ASN A 246 -8.78 -13.95 6.53
C ASN A 246 -9.24 -12.59 7.08
N MET A 247 -8.68 -11.48 6.57
CA MET A 247 -9.09 -10.15 7.00
C MET A 247 -10.50 -9.79 6.52
N ASP A 248 -10.90 -10.22 5.32
CA ASP A 248 -12.29 -10.06 4.85
C ASP A 248 -13.28 -10.80 5.75
N GLU A 249 -12.98 -12.06 6.06
CA GLU A 249 -13.79 -12.88 6.97
C GLU A 249 -13.87 -12.27 8.38
N PHE A 250 -12.76 -11.76 8.90
CA PHE A 250 -12.72 -11.08 10.19
C PHE A 250 -13.61 -9.83 10.20
N HIS A 251 -13.55 -9.01 9.15
CA HIS A 251 -14.39 -7.82 9.03
C HIS A 251 -15.87 -8.17 8.89
N GLU A 252 -16.21 -9.16 8.07
CA GLU A 252 -17.58 -9.63 7.92
C GLU A 252 -18.12 -10.17 9.25
N ALA A 253 -17.34 -10.96 9.99
CA ALA A 253 -17.70 -11.45 11.31
C ALA A 253 -17.96 -10.31 12.30
N ARG A 254 -17.11 -9.27 12.28
CA ARG A 254 -17.28 -8.08 13.15
C ARG A 254 -18.56 -7.32 12.82
N GLN A 255 -18.84 -7.06 11.54
CA GLN A 255 -20.07 -6.40 11.10
C GLN A 255 -21.33 -7.23 11.45
N ASN A 256 -21.25 -8.55 11.29
CA ASN A 256 -22.32 -9.47 11.67
C ASN A 256 -22.53 -9.51 13.20
N GLN A 257 -21.49 -9.29 14.00
CA GLN A 257 -21.61 -9.18 15.44
C GLN A 257 -22.23 -7.84 15.87
N GLU A 258 -21.78 -6.72 15.29
CA GLU A 258 -22.32 -5.37 15.53
C GLU A 258 -23.82 -5.30 15.20
N SER A 259 -24.24 -5.88 14.07
CA SER A 259 -25.66 -5.94 13.68
C SER A 259 -26.51 -6.82 14.60
N LYS A 260 -25.94 -7.87 15.20
CA LYS A 260 -26.67 -8.77 16.12
C LYS A 260 -26.82 -8.19 17.53
N THR A 261 -25.80 -7.51 18.04
CA THR A 261 -25.85 -6.97 19.40
C THR A 261 -26.72 -5.72 19.49
N GLY A 262 -26.97 -5.02 18.37
CA GLY A 262 -27.76 -3.79 18.35
C GLY A 262 -27.18 -2.67 19.21
N VAL A 263 -25.96 -2.88 19.74
CA VAL A 263 -25.19 -1.87 20.44
C VAL A 263 -24.52 -1.06 19.34
N GLU A 264 -25.26 -0.11 18.80
CA GLU A 264 -24.65 1.07 18.22
C GLU A 264 -23.87 1.70 19.37
N VAL A 265 -22.56 1.48 19.42
CA VAL A 265 -21.68 2.15 20.36
C VAL A 265 -21.75 3.63 19.99
N GLN A 266 -22.76 4.32 20.52
CA GLN A 266 -22.74 5.76 20.59
C GLN A 266 -21.44 6.07 21.34
N ARG A 267 -20.44 6.56 20.61
CA ARG A 267 -19.36 7.33 21.22
C ARG A 267 -20.09 8.44 21.95
N GLU A 268 -20.25 8.27 23.26
CA GLU A 268 -20.61 9.35 24.16
C GLU A 268 -19.51 10.39 23.95
N ASP A 269 -19.79 11.35 23.07
CA ASP A 269 -19.10 12.62 23.00
C ASP A 269 -19.48 13.36 24.29
N ASP A 270 -18.95 12.89 25.41
CA ASP A 270 -18.91 13.60 26.68
C ASP A 270 -17.95 14.78 26.50
N ALA A 271 -18.42 15.77 25.74
CA ALA A 271 -17.93 17.12 25.81
C ALA A 271 -18.24 17.63 27.22
N GLU A 272 -17.30 17.39 28.14
CA GLU A 272 -17.24 17.99 29.46
C GLU A 272 -17.67 19.46 29.36
N HIS A 273 -18.85 19.74 29.91
CA HIS A 273 -19.21 21.07 30.32
C HIS A 273 -18.14 21.55 31.31
N ALA A 274 -17.23 22.39 30.84
CA ALA A 274 -16.38 23.18 31.72
C ALA A 274 -17.30 24.00 32.65
N PRO A 275 -17.17 23.87 33.98
CA PRO A 275 -17.95 24.68 34.89
C PRO A 275 -17.45 26.13 34.79
N ASP A 276 -18.37 27.04 34.43
CA ASP A 276 -18.18 28.48 34.48
C ASP A 276 -17.83 28.89 35.93
N SER A 277 -16.55 29.12 36.19
CA SER A 277 -16.09 29.72 37.44
C SER A 277 -16.14 31.24 37.32
N SER A 278 -17.30 31.81 37.63
CA SER A 278 -17.43 33.24 37.98
C SER A 278 -17.35 33.40 39.50
N GLY A 279 -16.26 34.02 39.97
CA GLY A 279 -16.03 34.43 41.35
C GLY A 279 -15.00 35.53 41.42
#